data_AF-A0A7C5J1H6-F1
#
_entry.id   AF-A0A7C5J1H6-F1
#
_cell.length_a   1.000
_cell.length_b   1.000
_cell.length_c   1.000
_cell.angle_alpha   90.00
_cell.angle_beta   90.00
_cell.angle_gamma   90.00
#
_symmetry.space_group_name_H-M   'P 1'
#
loop_
_entity.id
_entity.type
_entity.pdbx_description
1 polymer ?
#
loop_
_entity_poly.entity_id
_entity_poly.type
_entity_poly.pdbx_seq_one_letter_code
_entity_poly.pdbx_strand_id
1 'polypeptide(L)'
;MAAQMAQLLVRSDLDELREIVERWLAEAPTGNIRRQYEVFGHKLIEMKQALAEQPVQPTQEELELALTMMLRLAAQSDKPFGG
;
A
#
# COMPACT_ATOMS: atom_id res chain seq x y z
N MET A 1 -0.31 -9.19 -5.05
CA MET A 1 -0.13 -7.76 -4.65
C MET A 1 -0.76 -7.50 -3.29
N ALA A 2 -2.06 -7.73 -3.08
CA ALA A 2 -2.73 -7.55 -1.78
C ALA A 2 -2.03 -8.26 -0.60
N ALA A 3 -1.72 -9.56 -0.74
CA ALA A 3 -1.01 -10.33 0.28
C ALA A 3 0.34 -9.74 0.69
N GLN A 4 1.11 -9.24 -0.28
CA GLN A 4 2.42 -8.62 -0.03
C GLN A 4 2.27 -7.28 0.70
N MET A 5 1.26 -6.48 0.33
CA MET A 5 0.94 -5.24 1.03
C MET A 5 0.47 -5.51 2.46
N ALA A 6 -0.40 -6.50 2.66
CA ALA A 6 -0.86 -6.89 3.98
C ALA A 6 0.29 -7.34 4.87
N GLN A 7 1.19 -8.16 4.33
CA GLN A 7 2.39 -8.58 5.04
C GLN A 7 3.29 -7.40 5.41
N LEU A 8 3.49 -6.44 4.50
CA LEU A 8 4.29 -5.24 4.75
C LEU A 8 3.74 -4.42 5.91
N LEU A 9 2.42 -4.20 5.93
CA LEU A 9 1.73 -3.39 6.94
C LEU A 9 1.64 -4.06 8.31
N VAL A 10 1.61 -5.39 8.36
CA VAL A 10 1.58 -6.14 9.61
C VAL A 10 2.98 -6.32 10.19
N ARG A 11 3.98 -6.59 9.34
CA ARG A 11 5.33 -6.96 9.79
C ARG A 11 6.28 -5.80 10.01
N SER A 12 6.07 -4.68 9.32
CA SER A 12 6.94 -3.52 9.46
C SER A 12 6.33 -2.54 10.45
N ASP A 13 7.14 -1.90 11.29
CA ASP A 13 6.70 -0.70 12.01
C ASP A 13 6.67 0.52 11.07
N LEU A 14 6.35 1.70 11.61
CA LEU A 14 6.22 2.90 10.79
C LEU A 14 7.57 3.38 10.23
N ASP A 15 8.64 3.24 10.99
CA ASP A 15 9.96 3.71 10.60
C ASP A 15 10.60 2.74 9.59
N GLU A 16 10.50 1.43 9.82
CA GLU A 16 10.88 0.41 8.85
C GLU A 16 10.12 0.58 7.52
N LEU A 17 8.82 0.89 7.57
CA LEU A 17 8.04 1.13 6.37
C LEU A 17 8.53 2.37 5.60
N ARG A 18 8.94 3.43 6.32
CA ARG A 18 9.53 4.63 5.70
C ARG A 18 10.85 4.30 5.02
N GLU A 19 11.73 3.55 5.67
CA GLU A 19 12.99 3.13 5.10
C GLU A 19 12.80 2.29 3.83
N ILE A 20 11.82 1.39 3.81
CA ILE A 20 11.47 0.59 2.63
C ILE A 20 11.03 1.50 1.47
N VAL A 21 10.18 2.50 1.74
CA VAL A 21 9.71 3.46 0.72
C VAL A 21 10.88 4.30 0.21
N GLU A 22 11.73 4.82 1.09
CA GLU A 22 12.92 5.59 0.71
C GLU A 22 13.85 4.77 -0.19
N ARG A 23 14.06 3.50 0.14
CA ARG A 23 14.84 2.58 -0.68
C ARG A 23 14.22 2.37 -2.06
N TRP A 24 12.90 2.19 -2.16
CA TRP A 24 12.22 2.07 -3.46
C TRP A 24 12.40 3.34 -4.31
N LEU A 25 12.32 4.53 -3.71
CA LEU A 25 12.51 5.79 -4.41
C LEU A 25 13.95 5.99 -4.91
N ALA A 26 14.92 5.55 -4.11
CA ALA A 26 16.34 5.57 -4.45
C ALA A 26 16.67 4.59 -5.59
N GLU A 27 16.12 3.37 -5.54
CA GLU A 27 16.34 2.30 -6.51
C GLU A 27 15.44 2.42 -7.77
N ALA A 28 14.53 3.38 -7.83
CA ALA A 28 13.59 3.54 -8.94
C ALA A 28 14.33 3.75 -10.30
N PRO A 29 14.11 2.88 -11.30
CA PRO A 29 14.88 2.90 -12.55
C PRO A 29 14.51 4.06 -13.49
N THR A 30 13.35 4.70 -13.29
CA THR A 30 12.91 5.86 -14.08
C THR A 30 12.18 6.87 -13.22
N GLY A 31 12.11 8.13 -13.68
CA GLY A 31 11.35 9.17 -12.99
C GLY A 31 9.84 8.90 -12.90
N ASN A 32 9.26 8.20 -13.89
CA ASN A 32 7.85 7.82 -13.85
C ASN A 32 7.60 6.77 -12.76
N ILE A 33 8.46 5.75 -12.69
CA ILE A 33 8.38 4.72 -11.65
C ILE A 33 8.61 5.33 -10.26
N ARG A 34 9.54 6.29 -10.13
CA ARG A 34 9.76 7.02 -8.88
C ARG A 34 8.49 7.73 -8.40
N ARG A 35 7.79 8.45 -9.29
CA ARG A 35 6.52 9.11 -8.94
C ARG A 35 5.44 8.12 -8.51
N GLN A 36 5.36 6.96 -9.16
CA GLN A 36 4.42 5.91 -8.76
C GLN A 36 4.75 5.37 -7.36
N TYR A 37 6.02 5.12 -7.07
CA TYR A 37 6.47 4.71 -5.73
C TYR A 37 6.25 5.78 -4.67
N GLU A 38 6.39 7.05 -5.01
CA GLU A 38 6.14 8.17 -4.09
C GLU A 38 4.67 8.21 -3.67
N VAL A 39 3.75 8.18 -4.63
CA VAL A 39 2.30 8.17 -4.36
C VAL A 39 1.90 6.91 -3.59
N PHE A 40 2.42 5.75 -3.98
CA PHE A 40 2.10 4.49 -3.34
C PHE A 40 2.67 4.40 -1.92
N GLY A 41 3.93 4.79 -1.73
CA GLY A 41 4.60 4.80 -0.44
C GLY A 41 3.94 5.73 0.56
N HIS A 42 3.54 6.94 0.14
CA HIS A 42 2.78 7.85 0.98
C HIS A 42 1.48 7.23 1.49
N LYS A 43 0.70 6.61 0.60
CA LYS A 43 -0.56 5.94 0.97
C LYS A 43 -0.34 4.76 1.93
N LEU A 44 0.76 4.01 1.76
CA LEU A 44 1.11 2.93 2.67
C LEU A 44 1.43 3.45 4.08
N ILE A 45 2.21 4.53 4.17
CA ILE A 45 2.56 5.18 5.43
C ILE A 45 1.31 5.72 6.13
N GLU A 46 0.46 6.45 5.40
CA GLU A 46 -0.81 6.96 5.93
C GLU A 46 -1.69 5.83 6.48
N MET A 47 -1.80 4.72 5.73
CA MET A 47 -2.58 3.57 6.18
C MET A 47 -1.95 2.91 7.41
N LYS A 48 -0.62 2.77 7.48
CA LYS A 48 0.06 2.23 8.65
C LYS A 48 -0.17 3.10 9.89
N GLN A 49 -0.14 4.42 9.74
CA GLN A 49 -0.45 5.37 10.82
C GLN A 49 -1.90 5.21 11.29
N ALA A 50 -2.86 5.19 10.35
CA ALA A 50 -4.27 5.01 10.67
C ALA A 50 -4.55 3.68 11.37
N LEU A 51 -3.84 2.61 10.99
CA LEU A 51 -3.90 1.32 11.67
C LEU A 51 -3.30 1.41 13.08
N ALA A 52 -2.16 2.07 13.25
CA ALA A 52 -1.50 2.23 14.55
C ALA A 52 -2.35 3.01 15.58
N GLU A 53 -3.19 3.93 15.11
CA GLU A 53 -4.13 4.68 15.95
C GLU A 53 -5.36 3.86 16.38
N GLN A 54 -5.58 2.68 15.80
CA GLN A 54 -6.72 1.83 16.15
C GLN A 54 -6.45 1.01 17.42
N PRO A 55 -7.43 0.90 18.32
CA PRO A 55 -7.30 0.11 19.55
C PRO A 55 -7.19 -1.40 19.29
N VAL A 56 -7.70 -1.85 18.14
CA VAL A 56 -7.60 -3.25 17.68
C VAL A 56 -6.93 -3.25 16.33
N GLN A 57 -5.79 -3.94 16.25
CA GLN A 57 -5.09 -4.14 14.98
C GLN A 57 -5.78 -5.26 14.20
N PRO A 58 -6.08 -5.07 12.90
CA PRO A 58 -6.61 -6.13 12.06
C PRO A 58 -5.57 -7.24 11.89
N THR A 59 -6.03 -8.46 11.76
CA THR A 59 -5.20 -9.60 11.39
C THR A 59 -4.69 -9.45 9.94
N GLN A 60 -3.63 -10.18 9.61
CA GLN A 60 -3.10 -10.19 8.24
C GLN A 60 -4.16 -10.61 7.22
N GLU A 61 -4.98 -11.60 7.55
CA GLU A 61 -6.04 -12.14 6.67
C GLU A 61 -7.15 -11.11 6.42
N GLU A 62 -7.59 -10.41 7.46
CA GLU A 62 -8.58 -9.33 7.35
C GLU A 62 -8.05 -8.17 6.49
N LEU A 63 -6.78 -7.80 6.68
CA LEU A 63 -6.15 -6.73 5.91
C LEU A 63 -5.99 -7.14 4.44
N GLU A 64 -5.58 -8.38 4.18
CA GLU A 64 -5.46 -8.92 2.82
C GLU A 64 -6.81 -8.94 2.10
N LEU A 65 -7.88 -9.36 2.78
CA LEU A 65 -9.23 -9.36 2.23
C LEU A 65 -9.68 -7.94 1.88
N ALA A 66 -9.50 -6.99 2.80
CA ALA A 66 -9.85 -5.59 2.60
C ALA A 66 -9.09 -4.97 1.42
N LEU A 67 -7.78 -5.18 1.36
CA LEU A 67 -6.92 -4.72 0.27
C LEU A 67 -7.31 -5.34 -1.08
N THR A 68 -7.63 -6.63 -1.10
CA THR A 68 -8.07 -7.32 -2.32
C THR A 68 -9.37 -6.71 -2.85
N MET A 69 -10.34 -6.43 -1.97
CA MET A 69 -11.59 -5.79 -2.36
C MET A 69 -11.36 -4.38 -2.90
N MET A 70 -10.54 -3.57 -2.22
CA MET A 70 -10.22 -2.20 -2.65
C MET A 70 -9.50 -2.17 -4.00
N LEU A 71 -8.51 -3.05 -4.21
CA LEU A 71 -7.79 -3.17 -5.48
C LEU A 71 -8.72 -3.61 -6.61
N ARG A 72 -9.64 -4.54 -6.34
CA ARG A 72 -10.66 -4.97 -7.31
C ARG A 72 -11.62 -3.83 -7.65
N LEU A 73 -12.01 -2.99 -6.70
CA LEU A 73 -12.84 -1.82 -6.95
C LEU A 73 -12.10 -0.78 -7.81
N ALA A 74 -10.86 -0.43 -7.44
CA ALA A 74 -10.04 0.51 -8.19
C ALA A 74 -9.79 0.05 -9.65
N ALA A 75 -9.53 -1.25 -9.87
CA ALA A 75 -9.36 -1.81 -11.20
C ALA A 75 -10.65 -1.80 -12.04
N GLN A 76 -11.83 -1.79 -11.41
CA GLN A 76 -13.11 -1.64 -12.11
C GLN A 76 -13.43 -0.18 -12.45
N SER A 77 -12.99 0.76 -11.61
CA SER A 77 -13.16 2.20 -11.84
C SER A 77 -12.33 2.74 -13.01
N ASP A 78 -11.29 2.01 -13.43
CA ASP A 78 -10.44 2.34 -14.58
C ASP A 78 -11.00 1.83 -15.93
N LYS A 79 -12.19 1.20 -15.91
CA LYS A 79 -12.88 0.76 -17.12
C LYS A 79 -13.91 1.83 -17.52
N PRO A 80 -13.65 2.65 -18.57
CA PRO A 80 -14.69 3.51 -19.09
C PRO A 80 -15.77 2.62 -19.71
N PHE A 81 -17.03 2.90 -19.38
CA PHE A 81 -18.14 2.42 -20.19
C PHE A 81 -17.94 2.96 -21.62
N GLY A 82 -17.67 2.09 -22.58
CA GLY A 82 -17.70 2.45 -24.00
C GLY A 82 -16.69 1.73 -24.86
N GLY A 83 -17.16 0.70 -25.57
CA GLY A 83 -16.59 0.12 -26.77
C GLY A 83 -17.71 -0.59 -27.52
#